data_AF-A0AB37NYX8-F1
#
_entry.id   AF-A0AB37NYX8-F1
#
_cell.length_a   1.000
_cell.length_b   1.000
_cell.length_c   1.000
_cell.angle_alpha   90.00
_cell.angle_beta   90.00
_cell.angle_gamma   90.00
#
_symmetry.space_group_name_H-M   'P 1'
#
loop_
_entity.id
_entity.type
_entity.pdbx_description
1 polymer ?
#
loop_
_entity_poly.entity_id
_entity_poly.type
_entity_poly.pdbx_seq_one_letter_code
_entity_poly.pdbx_strand_id
1 'polypeptide(L)'
;MGGLGDIGGTSDFQFARRFFCRELPDEFDDGDAPTLIVQSYFVHEDDYALRIRLQTRAVRVPMSAGLDPKAVLERYRDDFREATLTVKGPSRGGTRYEAQRSIDSRVAAEIMLRGGDLIIKNRTSVWIGADGWNIDVFGGANAPLVIAEAERSTPVTNLIIPRFCITEITDQSRFSNDSLSWRPFSQWGSEFERELRETGPQFQQVFGTNTLE
;
A
#
# COMPACT_ATOMS: atom_id res chain seq x y z
N MET A 1 36.25 30.88 -5.71
CA MET A 1 35.84 29.65 -6.42
C MET A 1 35.50 28.63 -5.35
N GLY A 2 34.22 28.55 -4.96
CA GLY A 2 33.71 27.62 -3.95
C GLY A 2 32.37 27.13 -4.46
N GLY A 3 32.37 25.92 -5.03
CA GLY A 3 31.22 25.32 -5.67
C GLY A 3 30.11 25.06 -4.66
N LEU A 4 28.92 25.58 -4.98
CA LEU A 4 27.66 25.06 -4.46
C LEU A 4 27.60 23.58 -4.85
N GLY A 5 27.71 22.71 -3.85
CA GLY A 5 27.47 21.29 -4.02
C GLY A 5 26.02 21.09 -4.45
N ASP A 6 25.87 20.52 -5.64
CA ASP A 6 24.62 20.07 -6.22
C ASP A 6 23.93 19.08 -5.26
N ILE A 7 22.89 19.56 -4.58
CA ILE A 7 22.01 18.73 -3.75
C ILE A 7 21.00 18.15 -4.73
N GLY A 8 21.32 16.98 -5.29
CA GLY A 8 20.51 16.29 -6.29
C GLY A 8 19.05 16.20 -5.86
N GLY A 9 18.20 16.98 -6.52
CA GLY A 9 16.75 16.99 -6.32
C GLY A 9 16.11 15.77 -6.97
N THR A 10 15.87 14.73 -6.18
CA THR A 10 14.76 13.82 -6.46
C THR A 10 13.47 14.51 -6.00
N SER A 11 12.51 14.70 -6.91
CA SER A 11 11.18 15.19 -6.54
C SER A 11 10.61 14.35 -5.40
N ASP A 12 10.43 14.95 -4.21
CA ASP A 12 9.85 14.31 -3.02
C ASP A 12 8.35 14.00 -3.16
N PHE A 13 7.74 14.34 -4.31
CA PHE A 13 6.33 14.12 -4.59
C PHE A 13 6.13 12.84 -5.41
N GLN A 14 5.48 11.86 -4.80
CA GLN A 14 4.89 10.72 -5.51
C GLN A 14 3.42 11.03 -5.77
N PHE A 15 3.01 10.91 -7.03
CA PHE A 15 1.62 11.07 -7.42
C PHE A 15 1.04 9.68 -7.65
N ALA A 16 -0.01 9.36 -6.91
CA ALA A 16 -0.65 8.06 -6.97
C ALA A 16 -2.16 8.22 -7.09
N ARG A 17 -2.78 7.34 -7.89
CA ARG A 17 -4.23 7.16 -7.92
C ARG A 17 -4.54 5.75 -7.48
N ARG A 18 -5.50 5.60 -6.56
CA ARG A 18 -5.81 4.34 -5.90
C ARG A 18 -7.23 3.91 -6.22
N PHE A 19 -7.42 2.62 -6.46
CA PHE A 19 -8.68 2.04 -6.88
C PHE A 19 -9.02 0.84 -6.02
N PHE A 20 -10.28 0.73 -5.62
CA PHE A 20 -10.80 -0.48 -5.01
C PHE A 20 -11.07 -1.52 -6.10
N CYS A 21 -10.67 -2.76 -5.83
CA CYS A 21 -10.81 -3.89 -6.73
C CYS A 21 -11.52 -5.05 -6.02
N ARG A 22 -12.16 -5.94 -6.79
CA ARG A 22 -12.78 -7.16 -6.23
C ARG A 22 -11.77 -8.25 -5.94
N GLU A 23 -10.79 -8.38 -6.83
CA GLU A 23 -9.78 -9.43 -6.81
C GLU A 23 -8.58 -9.01 -7.68
N LEU A 24 -7.48 -9.76 -7.57
CA LEU A 24 -6.38 -9.72 -8.53
C LEU A 24 -6.80 -10.54 -9.76
N PRO A 25 -6.82 -9.97 -10.97
CA PRO A 25 -7.07 -10.74 -12.19
C PRO A 25 -6.04 -11.86 -12.40
N ASP A 26 -6.52 -13.05 -12.79
CA ASP A 26 -5.68 -14.24 -13.02
C ASP A 26 -4.55 -14.00 -14.03
N GLU A 27 -4.78 -13.14 -15.04
CA GLU A 27 -3.79 -12.76 -16.06
C GLU A 27 -2.56 -12.02 -15.49
N PHE A 28 -2.66 -11.50 -14.26
CA PHE A 28 -1.56 -10.83 -13.56
C PHE A 28 -0.89 -11.73 -12.50
N ASP A 29 -1.36 -12.96 -12.28
CA ASP A 29 -0.62 -13.96 -11.51
C ASP A 29 0.29 -14.74 -12.46
N ASP A 30 1.55 -14.30 -12.55
CA ASP A 30 2.59 -14.94 -13.38
C ASP A 30 3.15 -16.23 -12.77
N GLY A 31 2.66 -16.64 -11.60
CA GLY A 31 3.13 -17.81 -10.85
C GLY A 31 4.37 -17.55 -9.99
N ASP A 32 5.08 -16.44 -10.19
CA ASP A 32 6.21 -16.05 -9.34
C ASP A 32 5.72 -15.52 -8.00
N ALA A 33 6.49 -15.68 -6.93
CA ALA A 33 6.06 -15.20 -5.63
C ALA A 33 5.87 -13.66 -5.67
N PRO A 34 4.67 -13.14 -5.32
CA PRO A 34 4.47 -11.71 -5.23
C PRO A 34 5.36 -11.15 -4.12
N THR A 35 5.49 -9.83 -4.07
CA THR A 35 6.20 -9.21 -2.93
C THR A 35 5.31 -9.34 -1.70
N LEU A 36 5.64 -10.26 -0.81
CA LEU A 36 5.01 -10.36 0.51
C LEU A 36 5.49 -9.19 1.36
N ILE A 37 4.55 -8.42 1.89
CA ILE A 37 4.80 -7.23 2.70
C ILE A 37 4.11 -7.42 4.05
N VAL A 38 4.88 -7.28 5.13
CA VAL A 38 4.34 -7.14 6.49
C VAL A 38 4.74 -5.78 7.02
N GLN A 39 3.79 -5.04 7.57
CA GLN A 39 4.01 -3.72 8.15
C GLN A 39 3.52 -3.70 9.58
N SER A 40 4.21 -2.97 10.46
CA SER A 40 3.75 -2.70 11.83
C SER A 40 3.72 -1.19 12.07
N TYR A 41 2.67 -0.71 12.70
CA TYR A 41 2.48 0.68 13.10
C TYR A 41 2.55 0.79 14.62
N PHE A 42 3.54 1.52 15.14
CA PHE A 42 3.78 1.68 16.58
C PHE A 42 3.24 3.00 17.14
N VAL A 43 3.11 3.99 16.27
CA VAL A 43 2.53 5.31 16.55
C VAL A 43 1.65 5.66 15.35
N HIS A 44 0.46 6.17 15.59
CA HIS A 44 -0.50 6.63 14.57
C HIS A 44 -1.48 7.66 15.16
N GLU A 45 -0.96 8.69 15.85
CA GLU A 45 -1.74 9.72 16.55
C GLU A 45 -1.44 11.09 15.94
N ASP A 46 -2.46 11.96 15.80
CA ASP A 46 -2.32 13.31 15.25
C ASP A 46 -1.56 13.39 13.92
N ASP A 47 -1.80 12.40 13.04
CA ASP A 47 -1.10 12.19 11.75
C ASP A 47 0.41 11.90 11.86
N TYR A 48 0.94 11.69 13.06
CA TYR A 48 2.29 11.16 13.26
C TYR A 48 2.28 9.64 13.14
N ALA A 49 3.28 9.09 12.45
CA ALA A 49 3.41 7.64 12.36
C ALA A 49 4.84 7.13 12.51
N LEU A 50 4.98 6.01 13.23
CA LEU A 50 6.19 5.19 13.26
C LEU A 50 5.85 3.82 12.67
N ARG A 51 6.43 3.52 11.50
CA ARG A 51 6.14 2.30 10.75
C ARG A 51 7.40 1.50 10.50
N ILE A 52 7.34 0.19 10.74
CA ILE A 52 8.31 -0.77 10.20
C ILE A 52 7.67 -1.52 9.04
N ARG A 53 8.39 -1.70 7.93
CA ARG A 53 7.98 -2.51 6.79
C ARG A 53 9.02 -3.59 6.53
N LEU A 54 8.57 -4.83 6.38
CA LEU A 54 9.33 -5.98 5.93
C LEU A 54 8.85 -6.45 4.57
N GLN A 55 9.78 -6.85 3.70
CA GLN A 55 9.47 -7.36 2.36
C GLN A 55 10.28 -8.60 1.99
N THR A 56 9.64 -9.52 1.26
CA THR A 56 10.29 -10.67 0.64
C THR A 56 9.59 -11.08 -0.64
N ARG A 57 10.32 -11.72 -1.55
CA ARG A 57 9.80 -12.44 -2.73
C ARG A 57 10.11 -13.94 -2.67
N ALA A 58 10.57 -14.44 -1.52
CA ALA A 58 10.94 -15.85 -1.37
C ALA A 58 9.76 -16.74 -0.95
N VAL A 59 8.65 -16.14 -0.50
CA VAL A 59 7.53 -16.85 0.12
C VAL A 59 6.21 -16.37 -0.48
N ARG A 60 5.33 -17.31 -0.82
CA ARG A 60 3.95 -17.05 -1.22
C ARG A 60 3.01 -17.45 -0.08
N VAL A 61 2.20 -16.52 0.39
CA VAL A 61 1.21 -16.73 1.47
C VAL A 61 -0.19 -16.40 0.94
N PRO A 62 -1.19 -17.31 1.08
CA PRO A 62 -2.57 -16.99 0.73
C PRO A 62 -3.17 -15.93 1.66
N MET A 63 -3.71 -14.85 1.09
CA MET A 63 -4.27 -13.70 1.82
C MET A 63 -5.73 -13.96 2.25
N SER A 64 -5.92 -14.88 3.20
CA SER A 64 -7.24 -15.20 3.75
C SER A 64 -7.59 -14.36 4.98
N ALA A 65 -8.88 -14.28 5.32
CA ALA A 65 -9.37 -13.57 6.51
C ALA A 65 -8.88 -14.16 7.85
N GLY A 66 -8.62 -15.47 7.88
CA GLY A 66 -8.09 -16.16 9.07
C GLY A 66 -6.57 -16.11 9.20
N LEU A 67 -5.86 -15.44 8.28
CA LEU A 67 -4.41 -15.36 8.31
C LEU A 67 -3.95 -14.48 9.50
N ASP A 68 -3.09 -15.02 10.35
CA ASP A 68 -2.43 -14.26 11.41
C ASP A 68 -1.08 -13.71 10.90
N PRO A 69 -0.93 -12.37 10.73
CA PRO A 69 0.33 -11.75 10.32
C PRO A 69 1.49 -12.08 11.25
N LYS A 70 1.23 -12.24 12.55
CA LYS A 70 2.27 -12.52 13.55
C LYS A 70 2.83 -13.92 13.35
N ALA A 71 1.96 -14.93 13.20
CA ALA A 71 2.37 -16.29 12.90
C ALA A 71 3.16 -16.40 11.59
N VAL A 72 2.80 -15.63 10.56
CA VAL A 72 3.57 -15.55 9.30
C VAL A 72 4.97 -14.99 9.57
N LEU A 73 5.07 -13.91 10.35
CA LEU A 73 6.34 -13.29 10.68
C LEU A 73 7.24 -14.19 11.53
N GLU A 74 6.67 -14.96 12.46
CA GLU A 74 7.42 -15.96 13.24
C GLU A 74 7.96 -17.08 12.35
N ARG A 75 7.15 -17.55 11.40
CA ARG A 75 7.51 -18.67 10.52
C ARG A 75 8.55 -18.32 9.47
N TYR A 76 8.43 -17.15 8.84
CA TYR A 76 9.23 -16.77 7.67
C TYR A 76 10.21 -15.63 7.95
N ARG A 77 10.56 -15.42 9.22
CA ARG A 77 11.43 -14.31 9.67
C ARG A 77 12.70 -14.17 8.83
N ASP A 78 13.41 -15.29 8.62
CA ASP A 78 14.70 -15.32 7.92
C ASP A 78 14.57 -15.20 6.39
N ASP A 79 13.34 -15.27 5.85
CA ASP A 79 13.08 -15.08 4.43
C ASP A 79 12.93 -13.58 4.08
N PHE A 80 12.71 -12.71 5.06
CA PHE A 80 12.64 -11.26 4.84
C PHE A 80 14.03 -10.67 4.59
N ARG A 81 14.17 -9.98 3.46
CA ARG A 81 15.46 -9.45 2.98
C ARG A 81 15.54 -7.93 3.04
N GLU A 82 14.40 -7.26 2.99
CA GLU A 82 14.32 -5.80 3.03
C GLU A 82 13.51 -5.35 4.23
N ALA A 83 14.04 -4.37 4.96
CA ALA A 83 13.35 -3.75 6.07
C ALA A 83 13.56 -2.25 6.08
N THR A 84 12.49 -1.49 6.31
CA THR A 84 12.57 -0.03 6.47
C THR A 84 11.83 0.42 7.72
N LEU A 85 12.45 1.37 8.43
CA LEU A 85 11.81 2.17 9.46
C LEU A 85 11.43 3.51 8.84
N THR A 86 10.18 3.94 9.03
CA THR A 86 9.65 5.20 8.51
C THR A 86 9.05 6.00 9.65
N VAL A 87 9.48 7.26 9.78
CA VAL A 87 8.87 8.26 10.64
C VAL A 87 8.13 9.25 9.76
N LYS A 88 6.87 9.54 10.10
CA LYS A 88 6.02 10.49 9.39
C LYS A 88 5.49 11.54 10.35
N GLY A 89 5.43 12.79 9.88
CA GLY A 89 4.73 13.88 10.54
C GLY A 89 3.41 14.22 9.84
N PRO A 90 2.64 15.16 10.42
CA PRO A 90 1.34 15.56 9.91
C PRO A 90 1.43 16.18 8.52
N SER A 91 0.39 15.98 7.71
CA SER A 91 0.26 16.64 6.41
C SER A 91 -0.26 18.06 6.58
N ARG A 92 0.44 19.06 6.04
CA ARG A 92 0.04 20.47 6.03
C ARG A 92 0.15 20.99 4.60
N GLY A 93 -0.97 21.45 4.02
CA GLY A 93 -1.00 21.98 2.65
C GLY A 93 -0.54 20.98 1.59
N GLY A 94 -0.77 19.67 1.80
CA GLY A 94 -0.39 18.61 0.87
C GLY A 94 1.08 18.16 0.97
N THR A 95 1.85 18.68 1.93
CA THR A 95 3.24 18.27 2.19
C THR A 95 3.34 17.66 3.60
N ARG A 96 4.18 16.62 3.77
CA ARG A 96 4.48 16.03 5.09
C ARG A 96 5.97 15.77 5.26
N TYR A 97 6.44 15.78 6.51
CA TYR A 97 7.76 15.24 6.83
C TYR A 97 7.73 13.72 6.76
N GLU A 98 8.67 13.12 6.04
CA GLU A 98 8.87 11.67 6.00
C GLU A 98 10.37 11.36 5.99
N ALA A 99 10.81 10.53 6.93
CA ALA A 99 12.17 10.03 6.98
C ALA A 99 12.15 8.51 7.00
N GLN A 100 12.77 7.91 5.99
CA GLN A 100 12.89 6.46 5.86
C GLN A 100 14.35 6.03 5.96
N ARG A 101 14.63 4.94 6.69
CA ARG A 101 15.96 4.30 6.75
C ARG A 101 15.84 2.80 6.60
N SER A 102 16.78 2.20 5.87
CA SER A 102 16.94 0.74 5.87
C SER A 102 17.44 0.30 7.24
N ILE A 103 16.90 -0.80 7.74
CA ILE A 103 17.33 -1.45 8.98
C ILE A 103 17.56 -2.94 8.73
N ASP A 104 18.24 -3.63 9.64
CA ASP A 104 18.40 -5.08 9.56
C ASP A 104 17.04 -5.79 9.65
N SER A 105 16.77 -6.75 8.75
CA SER A 105 15.47 -7.41 8.67
C SER A 105 15.16 -8.31 9.86
N ARG A 106 16.17 -8.93 10.47
CA ARG A 106 15.98 -9.74 11.68
C ARG A 106 15.64 -8.87 12.87
N VAL A 107 16.34 -7.75 13.04
CA VAL A 107 16.03 -6.77 14.09
C VAL A 107 14.63 -6.20 13.90
N ALA A 108 14.27 -5.81 12.67
CA ALA A 108 12.94 -5.31 12.35
C ALA A 108 11.84 -6.32 12.70
N ALA A 109 12.01 -7.59 12.34
CA ALA A 109 11.05 -8.64 12.67
C ALA A 109 10.91 -8.86 14.18
N GLU A 110 12.01 -8.90 14.93
CA GLU A 110 11.97 -9.02 16.40
C GLU A 110 11.21 -7.86 17.06
N ILE A 111 11.37 -6.63 16.56
CA ILE A 111 10.62 -5.47 17.05
C ILE A 111 9.13 -5.63 16.75
N MET A 112 8.78 -6.00 15.51
CA MET A 112 7.39 -6.20 15.08
C MET A 112 6.67 -7.32 15.85
N LEU A 113 7.39 -8.34 16.33
CA LEU A 113 6.81 -9.41 17.15
C LEU A 113 6.46 -8.97 18.59
N ARG A 114 7.04 -7.86 19.04
CA ARG A 114 6.85 -7.31 20.39
C ARG A 114 5.83 -6.18 20.45
N GLY A 115 5.37 -5.66 19.32
CA GLY A 115 4.31 -4.65 19.32
C GLY A 115 3.99 -4.03 17.97
N GLY A 116 3.12 -3.02 18.06
CA GLY A 116 2.51 -2.33 16.94
C GLY A 116 1.43 -3.15 16.25
N ASP A 117 0.68 -2.48 15.38
CA ASP A 117 -0.45 -3.07 14.67
C ASP A 117 -0.03 -3.59 13.30
N LEU A 118 -0.20 -4.89 13.09
CA LEU A 118 0.29 -5.59 11.90
C LEU A 118 -0.69 -5.54 10.74
N ILE A 119 -0.16 -5.26 9.55
CA ILE A 119 -0.81 -5.45 8.26
C ILE A 119 0.03 -6.43 7.44
N ILE A 120 -0.65 -7.32 6.71
CA ILE A 120 -0.03 -8.23 5.75
C ILE A 120 -0.72 -8.10 4.40
N LYS A 121 0.07 -8.11 3.32
CA LYS A 121 -0.42 -8.11 1.95
C LYS A 121 0.59 -8.72 0.98
N ASN A 122 0.09 -9.22 -0.13
CA ASN A 122 0.89 -9.52 -1.31
C ASN A 122 0.76 -8.35 -2.28
N ARG A 123 1.89 -7.89 -2.82
CA ARG A 123 1.94 -6.88 -3.89
C ARG A 123 2.42 -7.52 -5.18
N THR A 124 1.56 -7.44 -6.20
CA THR A 124 1.90 -7.75 -7.60
C THR A 124 2.13 -6.44 -8.34
N SER A 125 3.28 -6.31 -9.01
CA SER A 125 3.62 -5.11 -9.78
C SER A 125 3.56 -5.43 -11.27
N VAL A 126 2.72 -4.73 -12.02
CA VAL A 126 2.49 -4.97 -13.46
C VAL A 126 2.54 -3.68 -14.25
N TRP A 127 2.78 -3.79 -15.56
CA TRP A 127 2.62 -2.69 -16.51
C TRP A 127 1.30 -2.85 -17.24
N ILE A 128 0.45 -1.84 -17.18
CA ILE A 128 -0.82 -1.80 -17.94
C ILE A 128 -0.82 -0.51 -18.78
N GLY A 129 -0.84 -0.68 -20.10
CA GLY A 129 -0.60 0.43 -21.02
C GLY A 129 0.78 1.05 -20.79
N ALA A 130 0.80 2.34 -20.45
CA ALA A 130 2.03 3.09 -20.18
C ALA A 130 2.35 3.23 -18.68
N ASP A 131 1.54 2.65 -17.80
CA ASP A 131 1.57 2.90 -16.36
C ASP A 131 2.00 1.68 -15.55
N GLY A 132 2.79 1.93 -14.51
CA GLY A 132 3.15 0.94 -13.51
C GLY A 132 2.07 0.87 -12.44
N TRP A 133 1.58 -0.34 -12.19
CA TRP A 133 0.54 -0.63 -11.22
C TRP A 133 1.05 -1.53 -10.11
N ASN A 134 0.69 -1.19 -8.88
CA ASN A 134 0.86 -2.03 -7.71
C ASN A 134 -0.52 -2.53 -7.26
N ILE A 135 -0.76 -3.83 -7.38
CA ILE A 135 -2.00 -4.48 -6.93
C ILE A 135 -1.71 -5.16 -5.61
N ASP A 136 -2.30 -4.63 -4.54
CA ASP A 136 -2.16 -5.11 -3.17
C ASP A 136 -3.36 -5.97 -2.79
N VAL A 137 -3.12 -7.25 -2.49
CA VAL A 137 -4.11 -8.17 -1.92
C VAL A 137 -3.85 -8.31 -0.42
N PHE A 138 -4.79 -7.86 0.41
CA PHE A 138 -4.63 -7.82 1.87
C PHE A 138 -5.12 -9.10 2.54
N GLY A 139 -4.39 -9.55 3.56
CA GLY A 139 -4.74 -10.71 4.39
C GLY A 139 -5.23 -10.34 5.79
N GLY A 140 -5.60 -11.37 6.55
CA GLY A 140 -6.04 -11.24 7.95
C GLY A 140 -7.27 -10.36 8.10
N ALA A 141 -7.27 -9.47 9.09
CA ALA A 141 -8.40 -8.58 9.37
C ALA A 141 -8.73 -7.58 8.24
N ASN A 142 -7.84 -7.43 7.25
CA ASN A 142 -8.06 -6.60 6.07
C ASN A 142 -8.52 -7.39 4.84
N ALA A 143 -8.53 -8.71 4.88
CA ALA A 143 -9.13 -9.49 3.80
C ALA A 143 -10.66 -9.23 3.71
N PRO A 144 -11.27 -9.28 2.51
CA PRO A 144 -10.67 -9.62 1.21
C PRO A 144 -10.24 -8.37 0.41
N LEU A 145 -9.83 -7.28 1.06
CA LEU A 145 -9.54 -6.02 0.38
C LEU A 145 -8.45 -6.18 -0.69
N VAL A 146 -8.74 -5.65 -1.89
CA VAL A 146 -7.76 -5.46 -2.96
C VAL A 146 -7.72 -4.00 -3.36
N ILE A 147 -6.51 -3.43 -3.43
CA ILE A 147 -6.27 -2.05 -3.88
C ILE A 147 -5.29 -2.07 -5.04
N ALA A 148 -5.65 -1.44 -6.16
CA ALA A 148 -4.71 -1.15 -7.24
C ALA A 148 -4.26 0.30 -7.15
N GLU A 149 -2.96 0.54 -7.26
CA GLU A 149 -2.35 1.87 -7.22
C GLU A 149 -1.52 2.09 -8.47
N ALA A 150 -1.85 3.14 -9.23
CA ALA A 150 -1.04 3.64 -10.33
C ALA A 150 -0.15 4.78 -9.82
N GLU A 151 1.15 4.68 -10.03
CA GLU A 151 2.14 5.64 -9.50
C GLU A 151 2.97 6.27 -10.64
N ARG A 152 3.25 7.57 -10.55
CA ARG A 152 4.17 8.29 -11.44
C ARG A 152 5.03 9.30 -10.67
N SER A 153 6.17 9.67 -11.23
CA SER A 153 7.01 10.78 -10.74
C SER A 153 6.42 12.17 -11.04
N THR A 154 5.38 12.23 -11.86
CA THR A 154 4.57 13.42 -12.18
C THR A 154 3.11 13.10 -11.93
N PRO A 155 2.19 14.09 -11.87
CA PRO A 155 0.76 13.82 -11.71
C PRO A 155 0.25 12.70 -12.66
N VAL A 156 -0.52 11.76 -12.10
CA VAL A 156 -1.11 10.63 -12.84
C VAL A 156 -2.32 11.12 -13.62
N THR A 157 -2.07 11.67 -14.80
CA THR A 157 -3.08 12.21 -15.71
C THR A 157 -3.33 11.29 -16.90
N ASN A 158 -4.53 11.36 -17.47
CA ASN A 158 -4.96 10.58 -18.63
C ASN A 158 -4.72 9.07 -18.46
N LEU A 159 -5.16 8.53 -17.32
CA LEU A 159 -4.93 7.14 -16.92
C LEU A 159 -5.84 6.20 -17.72
N ILE A 160 -5.28 5.09 -18.20
CA ILE A 160 -6.06 3.92 -18.63
C ILE A 160 -6.40 3.14 -17.36
N ILE A 161 -7.66 3.16 -16.98
CA ILE A 161 -8.16 2.50 -15.77
C ILE A 161 -8.69 1.11 -16.19
N PRO A 162 -8.04 0.03 -15.72
CA PRO A 162 -8.46 -1.33 -16.07
C PRO A 162 -9.84 -1.70 -15.50
N ARG A 163 -10.60 -2.61 -16.15
CA ARG A 163 -11.97 -3.01 -15.71
C ARG A 163 -12.06 -3.51 -14.28
N PHE A 164 -10.99 -4.11 -13.77
CA PHE A 164 -10.95 -4.64 -12.41
C PHE A 164 -10.87 -3.54 -11.34
N CYS A 165 -10.55 -2.30 -11.72
CA CYS A 165 -10.63 -1.11 -10.89
C CYS A 165 -12.08 -0.62 -10.82
N ILE A 166 -12.79 -0.98 -9.75
CA ILE A 166 -14.23 -0.76 -9.62
C ILE A 166 -14.57 0.69 -9.31
N THR A 167 -13.83 1.34 -8.42
CA THR A 167 -14.05 2.75 -8.06
C THR A 167 -12.75 3.36 -7.58
N GLU A 168 -12.59 4.66 -7.79
CA GLU A 168 -11.45 5.41 -7.28
C GLU A 168 -11.63 5.72 -5.78
N ILE A 169 -10.57 5.51 -5.02
CA ILE A 169 -10.48 5.69 -3.55
C ILE A 169 -9.31 6.60 -3.16
N THR A 170 -8.73 7.34 -4.12
CA THR A 170 -7.54 8.19 -3.95
C THR A 170 -7.63 9.10 -2.71
N ASP A 171 -8.76 9.77 -2.50
CA ASP A 171 -8.98 10.71 -1.38
C ASP A 171 -9.61 10.05 -0.13
N GLN A 172 -9.82 8.74 -0.13
CA GLN A 172 -10.43 8.05 1.00
C GLN A 172 -9.36 7.58 1.98
N SER A 173 -9.11 8.36 3.03
CA SER A 173 -8.10 8.07 4.05
C SER A 173 -8.32 6.73 4.74
N ARG A 174 -9.57 6.26 4.90
CA ARG A 174 -9.88 4.95 5.50
C ARG A 174 -9.19 3.75 4.83
N PHE A 175 -8.75 3.89 3.57
CA PHE A 175 -7.99 2.87 2.83
C PHE A 175 -6.47 3.04 2.90
N SER A 176 -5.95 4.00 3.66
CA SER A 176 -4.50 4.10 3.89
C SER A 176 -4.03 2.93 4.76
N ASN A 177 -2.77 2.49 4.58
CA ASN A 177 -2.22 1.44 5.43
C ASN A 177 -2.19 1.84 6.91
N ASP A 178 -2.01 3.12 7.26
CA ASP A 178 -2.14 3.56 8.65
C ASP A 178 -3.58 3.39 9.17
N SER A 179 -4.60 3.77 8.40
CA SER A 179 -6.00 3.60 8.82
C SER A 179 -6.39 2.12 8.93
N LEU A 180 -5.93 1.30 8.01
CA LEU A 180 -6.18 -0.14 7.98
C LEU A 180 -5.48 -0.90 9.13
N SER A 181 -4.50 -0.31 9.81
CA SER A 181 -3.79 -1.00 10.89
C SER A 181 -4.61 -0.97 12.18
N TRP A 182 -5.25 0.16 12.48
CA TRP A 182 -6.04 0.33 13.70
C TRP A 182 -7.56 0.17 13.48
N ARG A 183 -8.06 0.45 12.27
CA ARG A 183 -9.46 0.18 11.87
C ARG A 183 -9.50 -0.70 10.61
N PRO A 184 -9.29 -2.01 10.76
CA PRO A 184 -9.24 -2.95 9.64
C PRO A 184 -10.51 -2.96 8.79
N PHE A 185 -10.35 -3.30 7.51
CA PHE A 185 -11.43 -3.36 6.52
C PHE A 185 -12.61 -4.23 6.98
N SER A 186 -12.37 -5.34 7.69
CA SER A 186 -13.43 -6.20 8.23
C SER A 186 -14.44 -5.47 9.14
N GLN A 187 -14.07 -4.32 9.73
CA GLN A 187 -14.97 -3.54 10.60
C GLN A 187 -15.92 -2.62 9.83
N TRP A 188 -15.62 -2.27 8.57
CA TRP A 188 -16.36 -1.24 7.83
C TRP A 188 -16.58 -1.57 6.34
N GLY A 189 -16.04 -2.66 5.83
CA GLY A 189 -16.15 -3.06 4.44
C GLY A 189 -17.60 -3.28 4.00
N SER A 190 -18.46 -3.81 4.86
CA SER A 190 -19.88 -3.99 4.56
C SER A 190 -20.64 -2.67 4.37
N GLU A 191 -20.24 -1.62 5.11
CA GLU A 191 -20.75 -0.26 4.94
C GLU A 191 -20.25 0.33 3.62
N PHE A 192 -18.96 0.21 3.32
CA PHE A 192 -18.40 0.67 2.05
C PHE A 192 -19.07 0.01 0.84
N GLU A 193 -19.33 -1.30 0.89
CA GLU A 193 -20.04 -2.03 -0.17
C GLU A 193 -21.47 -1.53 -0.37
N ARG A 194 -22.14 -1.14 0.71
CA ARG A 194 -23.48 -0.54 0.64
C ARG A 194 -23.41 0.84 -0.03
N GLU A 195 -22.49 1.71 0.43
CA GLU A 195 -22.26 3.03 -0.18
C GLU A 195 -21.98 2.91 -1.69
N LEU A 196 -21.11 1.96 -2.08
CA LEU A 196 -20.76 1.73 -3.49
C LEU A 196 -21.95 1.27 -4.32
N ARG A 197 -22.83 0.41 -3.79
CA ARG A 197 -24.06 0.01 -4.49
C ARG A 197 -25.05 1.15 -4.65
N GLU A 198 -25.14 2.03 -3.67
CA GLU A 198 -26.07 3.17 -3.67
C GLU A 198 -25.60 4.30 -4.59
N THR A 199 -24.30 4.59 -4.57
CA THR A 199 -23.71 5.75 -5.29
C THR A 199 -23.10 5.38 -6.64
N GLY A 200 -22.84 4.10 -6.88
CA GLY A 200 -22.14 3.59 -8.05
C GLY A 200 -20.63 3.92 -8.06
N PRO A 201 -19.88 3.34 -9.00
CA PRO A 201 -18.48 3.70 -9.26
C PRO A 201 -18.26 5.20 -9.47
N GLN A 202 -17.19 5.74 -8.88
CA GLN A 202 -16.78 7.14 -9.05
C GLN A 202 -15.31 7.21 -9.47
N PHE A 203 -15.01 8.09 -10.43
CA PHE A 203 -13.66 8.31 -10.96
C PHE A 203 -13.40 9.82 -11.11
N GLN A 204 -12.26 10.28 -10.60
CA GLN A 204 -11.92 11.71 -10.61
C GLN A 204 -11.60 12.19 -12.03
N GLN A 205 -12.28 13.26 -12.44
CA GLN A 205 -12.09 13.89 -13.76
C GLN A 205 -11.08 15.05 -13.73
N VAL A 206 -10.60 15.43 -12.54
CA VAL A 206 -9.66 16.55 -12.36
C VAL A 206 -8.28 16.25 -13.00
N PHE A 207 -7.96 14.97 -13.23
CA PHE A 207 -6.69 14.52 -13.78
C PHE A 207 -6.71 14.30 -15.30
N GLY A 208 -7.62 14.95 -16.04
CA GLY A 208 -7.73 14.83 -17.49
C GLY A 208 -8.69 13.72 -17.93
N THR A 209 -8.49 13.18 -19.14
CA THR A 209 -9.42 12.22 -19.75
C THR A 209 -9.07 10.79 -19.34
N ASN A 210 -9.86 10.20 -18.45
CA ASN A 210 -9.74 8.78 -18.11
C ASN A 210 -10.29 7.91 -19.24
N THR A 211 -9.61 6.82 -19.55
CA THR A 211 -10.12 5.76 -20.43
C THR A 211 -10.40 4.52 -19.58
N LEU A 212 -11.60 3.94 -19.70
CA LEU A 212 -11.94 2.67 -19.05
C LEU A 212 -11.71 1.55 -20.06
N GLU A 213 -10.86 0.57 -19.73
CA GLU A 213 -10.56 -0.59 -20.58
C GLU A 213 -10.91 -1.87 -19.89
#